data_AF-A0A7M4A198-F1
#
_entry.id   AF-A0A7M4A198-F1
#
_cell.length_a   1.000
_cell.length_b   1.000
_cell.length_c   1.000
_cell.angle_alpha   90.00
_cell.angle_beta   90.00
_cell.angle_gamma   90.00
#
_symmetry.space_group_name_H-M   'P 1'
#
loop_
_entity.id
_entity.type
_entity.pdbx_description
1 polymer ?
#
loop_
_entity_poly.entity_id
_entity_poly.type
_entity_poly.pdbx_seq_one_letter_code
_entity_poly.pdbx_strand_id
1 'polypeptide(L)'
;PGIHWSQIHMQSGVTGINAVRAYSILKQSLDHDEAGDFIRKWVPELSMVPTPYIHEPWTMSESMQETTGTVIGVHYPRPIVDENEARSLGIKSAYAARKHEDVKARSAQVYARHGSRKQRRQRRPSRAPRTSKPEPDPQTSLLDFQAVPAGPLNDKGGLKG
;
A
#
# COMPACT_ATOMS: atom_id res chain seq x y z
N PRO A 1 18.48 -24.68 8.69
CA PRO A 1 19.18 -23.71 7.81
C PRO A 1 18.49 -23.36 6.47
N GLY A 2 17.51 -24.13 5.97
CA GLY A 2 16.95 -23.94 4.61
C GLY A 2 15.88 -22.85 4.42
N ILE A 3 15.22 -22.38 5.50
CA ILE A 3 14.08 -21.45 5.41
C ILE A 3 14.54 -20.00 5.14
N HIS A 4 15.69 -19.61 5.66
CA HIS A 4 16.17 -18.22 5.54
C HIS A 4 16.49 -17.85 4.09
N TRP A 5 17.10 -18.76 3.32
CA TRP A 5 17.46 -18.46 1.93
C TRP A 5 16.25 -18.28 1.02
N SER A 6 15.22 -19.11 1.18
CA SER A 6 13.98 -18.95 0.41
C SER A 6 13.25 -17.66 0.79
N GLN A 7 13.24 -17.29 2.08
CA GLN A 7 12.69 -16.01 2.55
C GLN A 7 13.44 -14.82 1.96
N ILE A 8 14.78 -14.84 1.98
CA ILE A 8 15.60 -13.76 1.39
C ILE A 8 15.34 -13.63 -0.11
N HIS A 9 15.28 -14.74 -0.86
CA HIS A 9 14.96 -14.70 -2.29
C HIS A 9 13.56 -14.15 -2.57
N MET A 10 12.59 -14.47 -1.71
CA MET A 10 11.23 -13.97 -1.84
C MET A 10 11.15 -12.46 -1.57
N GLN A 11 11.83 -11.97 -0.53
CA GLN A 11 11.79 -10.55 -0.15
C GLN A 11 12.64 -9.65 -1.05
N SER A 12 13.76 -10.15 -1.57
CA SER A 12 14.61 -9.41 -2.51
C SER A 12 14.01 -9.28 -3.92
N GLY A 13 12.90 -9.97 -4.21
CA GLY A 13 12.25 -9.92 -5.53
C GLY A 13 13.04 -10.61 -6.65
N VAL A 14 14.03 -11.45 -6.31
CA VAL A 14 14.92 -12.19 -7.22
C VAL A 14 14.18 -13.30 -7.96
N THR A 15 13.13 -13.87 -7.37
CA THR A 15 12.34 -14.95 -8.00
C THR A 15 11.57 -14.49 -9.23
N GLY A 16 11.41 -13.17 -9.45
CA GLY A 16 10.78 -12.59 -10.65
C GLY A 16 9.28 -12.79 -10.78
N ILE A 17 8.66 -13.64 -9.95
CA ILE A 17 7.21 -13.89 -9.94
C ILE A 17 6.46 -12.76 -9.23
N ASN A 18 7.10 -12.15 -8.22
CA ASN A 18 6.50 -11.08 -7.42
C ASN A 18 6.87 -9.70 -7.96
N ALA A 19 5.92 -8.77 -7.85
CA ALA A 19 6.19 -7.35 -8.00
C ALA A 19 7.26 -6.91 -6.98
N VAL A 20 8.04 -5.88 -7.34
CA VAL A 20 8.99 -5.27 -6.40
C VAL A 20 8.16 -4.69 -5.24
N ARG A 21 8.43 -5.15 -4.02
CA ARG A 21 7.78 -4.66 -2.81
C ARG A 21 8.66 -3.60 -2.19
N ALA A 22 8.07 -2.44 -1.90
CA ALA A 22 8.73 -1.37 -1.20
C ALA A 22 7.77 -0.82 -0.15
N TYR A 23 8.07 -1.11 1.11
CA TYR A 23 7.20 -0.80 2.23
C TYR A 23 7.47 0.60 2.75
N SER A 24 6.44 1.17 3.38
CA SER A 24 6.62 2.37 4.18
C SER A 24 7.00 2.00 5.60
N ILE A 25 8.15 2.49 6.04
CA ILE A 25 8.66 2.24 7.39
C ILE A 25 7.72 2.90 8.39
N LEU A 26 7.38 4.18 8.19
CA LEU A 26 6.47 4.90 9.08
C LEU A 26 5.08 4.28 9.15
N LYS A 27 4.47 4.01 8.00
CA LYS A 27 3.14 3.38 7.99
C LYS A 27 3.15 2.02 8.68
N GLN A 28 4.16 1.18 8.41
CA GLN A 28 4.25 -0.14 9.04
C GLN A 28 4.49 -0.03 10.55
N SER A 29 5.30 0.93 10.98
CA SER A 29 5.53 1.16 12.40
C SER A 29 4.25 1.58 13.12
N LEU A 30 3.46 2.48 12.52
CA LEU A 30 2.18 2.92 13.07
C LEU A 30 1.13 1.80 13.06
N ASP A 31 0.96 1.11 11.93
CA ASP A 31 -0.04 0.04 11.77
C ASP A 31 0.19 -1.13 12.76
N HIS A 32 1.42 -1.32 13.26
CA HIS A 32 1.79 -2.43 14.15
C HIS A 32 2.10 -2.02 15.60
N ASP A 33 2.39 -0.75 15.86
CA ASP A 33 2.81 -0.24 17.16
C ASP A 33 2.33 1.20 17.38
N GLU A 34 1.02 1.46 17.33
CA GLU A 34 0.45 2.81 17.44
C GLU A 34 0.91 3.59 18.70
N ALA A 35 1.17 2.89 19.81
CA ALA A 35 1.62 3.49 21.07
C ALA A 35 3.15 3.67 21.16
N GLY A 36 3.91 3.00 20.29
CA GLY A 36 5.37 2.96 20.33
C GLY A 36 5.95 2.06 21.43
N ASP A 37 5.18 1.15 22.01
CA ASP A 37 5.61 0.31 23.13
C ASP A 37 6.75 -0.63 22.73
N PHE A 38 6.72 -1.13 21.50
CA PHE A 38 7.80 -1.96 20.96
C PHE A 38 9.08 -1.12 20.82
N ILE A 39 8.96 0.10 20.30
CA ILE A 39 10.10 1.02 20.16
C ILE A 39 10.70 1.33 21.54
N ARG A 40 9.88 1.73 22.53
CA ARG A 40 10.36 2.05 23.89
C ARG A 40 11.07 0.89 24.57
N LYS A 41 10.61 -0.34 24.30
CA LYS A 41 11.19 -1.56 24.89
C LYS A 41 12.57 -1.89 24.32
N TRP A 42 12.75 -1.72 23.01
CA TRP A 42 13.97 -2.14 22.30
C TRP A 42 14.96 -1.01 22.02
N VAL A 43 14.50 0.24 22.10
CA VAL A 43 15.27 1.46 21.89
C VAL A 43 15.12 2.32 23.15
N PRO A 44 15.81 1.98 24.25
CA PRO A 44 15.61 2.61 25.56
C PRO A 44 15.92 4.10 25.56
N GLU A 45 16.78 4.59 24.66
CA GLU A 45 17.05 6.01 24.46
C GLU A 45 15.81 6.80 24.01
N LEU A 46 14.79 6.14 23.45
CA LEU A 46 13.51 6.76 23.06
C LEU A 46 12.39 6.52 24.09
N SER A 47 12.69 5.89 25.23
CA SER A 47 11.68 5.48 26.23
C SER A 47 10.85 6.64 26.79
N MET A 48 11.41 7.85 26.84
CA MET A 48 10.77 9.06 27.36
C MET A 48 10.10 9.92 26.26
N VAL A 49 10.26 9.57 24.98
CA VAL A 49 9.71 10.34 23.86
C VAL A 49 8.18 10.20 23.84
N PRO A 50 7.38 11.28 23.73
CA PRO A 50 5.92 11.16 23.69
C PRO A 50 5.43 10.38 22.47
N THR A 51 4.30 9.66 22.61
CA THR A 51 3.70 8.82 21.55
C THR A 51 3.54 9.53 20.18
N PRO A 52 3.14 10.82 20.09
CA PRO A 52 3.05 11.49 18.79
C PRO A 52 4.37 11.56 18.01
N TYR A 53 5.51 11.45 18.69
CA TYR A 53 6.84 11.61 18.10
C TYR A 53 7.66 10.32 18.10
N ILE A 54 7.17 9.22 18.69
CA ILE A 54 7.97 8.01 18.88
C ILE A 54 8.39 7.36 17.55
N HIS A 55 7.57 7.50 16.50
CA HIS A 55 7.87 7.00 15.15
C HIS A 55 8.74 7.96 14.34
N GLU A 56 8.78 9.24 14.71
CA GLU A 56 9.51 10.30 14.02
C GLU A 56 10.20 11.24 15.03
N PRO A 57 11.15 10.74 15.84
CA PRO A 57 11.70 11.51 16.96
C PRO A 57 12.47 12.78 16.52
N TRP A 58 12.92 12.84 15.26
CA TRP A 58 13.53 14.04 14.66
C TRP A 58 12.57 15.21 14.44
N THR A 59 11.26 15.00 14.54
CA THR A 59 10.25 16.06 14.40
C THR A 59 9.98 16.80 15.72
N MET A 60 10.55 16.33 16.84
CA MET A 60 10.45 17.00 18.14
C MET A 60 11.14 18.37 18.12
N SER A 61 10.53 19.37 18.76
CA SER A 61 11.20 20.65 19.02
C SER A 61 12.41 20.46 19.94
N GLU A 62 13.37 21.39 19.87
CA GLU A 62 14.58 21.35 20.72
C GLU A 62 14.23 21.29 22.21
N SER A 63 13.25 22.07 22.65
CA SER A 63 12.75 22.05 24.04
C SER A 63 12.22 20.69 24.48
N MET A 64 11.55 19.96 23.58
CA MET A 64 11.02 18.62 23.85
C MET A 64 12.15 17.59 23.91
N GLN A 65 13.15 17.72 23.04
CA GLN A 65 14.34 16.86 23.07
C GLN A 65 15.12 17.01 24.38
N GLU A 66 15.26 18.23 24.89
CA GLU A 66 15.88 18.49 26.19
C GLU A 66 15.05 17.89 27.34
N THR A 67 13.74 18.13 27.34
CA THR A 67 12.83 17.65 28.40
C THR A 67 12.77 16.12 28.47
N THR A 68 12.83 15.46 27.33
CA THR A 68 12.81 13.99 27.22
C THR A 68 14.19 13.36 27.35
N GLY A 69 15.26 14.16 27.44
CA GLY A 69 16.65 13.68 27.47
C GLY A 69 17.09 13.00 26.16
N THR A 70 16.35 13.21 25.05
CA THR A 70 16.59 12.55 23.76
C THR A 70 17.00 13.57 22.71
N VAL A 71 18.27 13.98 22.74
CA VAL A 71 18.81 14.94 21.75
C VAL A 71 19.16 14.24 20.45
N ILE A 72 18.50 14.64 19.37
CA ILE A 72 18.67 14.05 18.04
C ILE A 72 20.00 14.48 17.43
N GLY A 73 20.78 13.51 16.96
CA GLY A 73 22.16 13.66 16.50
C GLY A 73 23.22 13.38 17.58
N VAL A 74 22.82 13.28 18.85
CA VAL A 74 23.71 12.93 19.97
C VAL A 74 23.33 11.58 20.58
N HIS A 75 22.08 11.47 21.05
CA HIS A 75 21.58 10.27 21.72
C HIS A 75 20.88 9.33 20.74
N TYR A 76 20.20 9.88 19.74
CA TYR A 76 19.56 9.11 18.66
C TYR A 76 19.88 9.75 17.32
N PRO A 77 20.27 8.99 16.28
CA PRO A 77 20.72 9.56 15.01
C PRO A 77 19.60 10.28 14.24
N ARG A 78 19.98 11.24 13.40
CA ARG A 78 19.07 11.80 12.39
C ARG A 78 18.78 10.77 11.30
N PRO A 79 17.61 10.83 10.63
CA PRO A 79 17.33 10.03 9.45
C PRO A 79 18.48 10.12 8.44
N ILE A 80 19.00 8.97 8.03
CA ILE A 80 20.12 8.90 7.08
C ILE A 80 19.64 9.23 5.66
N VAL A 81 18.39 8.89 5.35
CA VAL A 81 17.76 9.10 4.04
C VAL A 81 16.31 9.57 4.21
N ASP A 82 15.81 10.33 3.24
CA ASP A 82 14.38 10.56 3.10
C ASP A 82 13.69 9.25 2.65
N GLU A 83 12.66 8.83 3.39
CA GLU A 83 11.99 7.56 3.13
C GLU A 83 11.31 7.52 1.75
N ASN A 84 10.66 8.61 1.36
CA ASN A 84 9.89 8.67 0.12
C ASN A 84 10.83 8.65 -1.10
N GLU A 85 11.90 9.44 -1.05
CA GLU A 85 12.92 9.46 -2.08
C GLU A 85 13.63 8.11 -2.20
N ALA A 86 14.13 7.57 -1.08
CA ALA A 86 14.84 6.29 -1.06
C ALA A 86 13.97 5.16 -1.59
N ARG A 87 12.68 5.13 -1.22
CA ARG A 87 11.73 4.13 -1.72
C ARG A 87 11.53 4.24 -3.22
N SER A 88 11.25 5.44 -3.72
CA SER A 88 11.04 5.70 -5.15
C SER A 88 12.27 5.31 -5.97
N LEU A 89 13.46 5.70 -5.49
CA LEU A 89 14.74 5.36 -6.11
C LEU A 89 14.98 3.84 -6.12
N GLY A 90 14.70 3.15 -5.01
CA GLY A 90 14.84 1.70 -4.91
C GLY A 90 13.95 0.95 -5.89
N ILE A 91 12.67 1.34 -5.99
CA ILE A 91 11.73 0.79 -6.97
C ILE A 91 12.25 1.01 -8.40
N LYS A 92 12.63 2.24 -8.74
CA LYS A 92 13.11 2.61 -10.07
C LYS A 92 14.34 1.80 -10.46
N SER A 93 15.32 1.70 -9.56
CA SER A 93 16.55 0.93 -9.76
C SER A 93 16.27 -0.56 -9.94
N ALA A 94 15.38 -1.14 -9.14
CA ALA A 94 15.00 -2.55 -9.27
C ALA A 94 14.34 -2.86 -10.63
N TYR A 95 13.44 -2.00 -11.09
CA TYR A 95 12.83 -2.15 -12.42
C TYR A 95 13.82 -1.90 -13.56
N ALA A 96 14.75 -0.96 -13.41
CA ALA A 96 15.82 -0.72 -14.39
C ALA A 96 16.73 -1.95 -14.53
N ALA A 97 17.14 -2.56 -13.42
CA ALA A 97 17.97 -3.78 -13.42
C ALA A 97 17.27 -4.94 -14.17
N ARG A 98 15.95 -5.10 -14.00
CA ARG A 98 15.16 -6.10 -14.74
C ARG A 98 15.12 -5.87 -16.26
N LYS A 99 15.35 -4.62 -16.71
CA LYS A 99 15.34 -4.28 -18.15
C LYS A 99 16.67 -4.53 -18.84
N HIS A 100 17.75 -4.76 -18.09
CA HIS A 100 19.08 -5.01 -18.64
C HIS A 100 19.10 -6.21 -19.59
N GLU A 101 19.84 -6.10 -20.69
CA GLU A 101 19.83 -7.12 -21.76
C GLU A 101 20.35 -8.48 -21.26
N ASP A 102 21.44 -8.48 -20.50
CA ASP A 102 21.99 -9.71 -19.89
C ASP A 102 20.97 -10.44 -19.01
N VAL A 103 20.17 -9.69 -18.25
CA VAL A 103 19.14 -10.25 -17.37
C VAL A 103 18.02 -10.89 -18.20
N LYS A 104 17.60 -10.24 -19.29
CA LYS A 104 16.62 -10.79 -20.23
C LYS A 104 17.14 -12.04 -20.93
N ALA A 105 18.37 -12.00 -21.43
CA ALA A 105 19.00 -13.13 -22.11
C ALA A 105 19.11 -14.34 -21.18
N ARG A 106 19.58 -14.13 -19.95
CA ARG A 106 19.70 -15.20 -18.94
C ARG A 106 18.34 -15.74 -18.52
N SER A 107 17.35 -14.87 -18.34
CA SER A 107 15.96 -15.28 -18.06
C SER A 107 15.39 -16.16 -19.18
N ALA A 108 15.62 -15.79 -20.45
CA ALA A 108 15.18 -16.59 -21.59
C ALA A 108 15.86 -17.97 -21.64
N GLN A 109 17.15 -18.06 -21.32
CA GLN A 109 17.87 -19.34 -21.22
C GLN A 109 17.30 -20.23 -20.10
N VAL A 110 17.07 -19.66 -18.92
CA VAL A 110 16.46 -20.37 -17.78
C VAL A 110 15.07 -20.87 -18.15
N TYR A 111 14.26 -20.03 -18.79
CA TYR A 111 12.93 -20.40 -19.26
C TYR A 111 12.97 -21.51 -20.31
N ALA A 112 13.91 -21.47 -21.26
CA ALA A 112 14.03 -22.54 -22.28
C ALA A 112 14.39 -23.90 -21.65
N ARG A 113 15.22 -23.90 -20.60
CA ARG A 113 15.66 -25.11 -19.89
C ARG A 113 14.59 -25.66 -18.95
N HIS A 114 13.96 -24.80 -18.15
CA HIS A 114 13.11 -25.20 -17.02
C HIS A 114 11.63 -24.82 -17.17
N GLY A 115 11.28 -24.03 -18.18
CA GLY A 115 9.91 -23.60 -18.43
C GLY A 115 9.01 -24.75 -18.85
N SER A 116 7.78 -24.76 -18.33
CA SER A 116 6.77 -25.73 -18.72
C SER A 116 6.45 -25.60 -20.21
N ARG A 117 6.56 -26.71 -20.94
CA ARG A 117 6.27 -26.79 -22.40
C ARG A 117 4.82 -27.09 -22.70
N LYS A 118 3.98 -27.27 -21.68
CA LYS A 118 2.56 -27.54 -21.85
C LYS A 118 1.93 -26.28 -22.45
N GLN A 119 1.71 -26.29 -23.77
CA GLN A 119 0.99 -25.23 -24.46
C GLN A 119 -0.26 -24.94 -23.65
N ARG A 120 -0.41 -23.69 -23.21
CA ARG A 120 -1.66 -23.20 -22.65
C ARG A 120 -2.68 -23.43 -23.76
N ARG A 121 -3.49 -24.50 -23.65
CA ARG A 121 -4.59 -24.82 -24.58
C ARG A 121 -5.20 -23.48 -24.95
N GLN A 122 -5.10 -23.12 -26.24
CA GLN A 122 -5.63 -21.85 -26.71
C GLN A 122 -7.03 -21.73 -26.11
N ARG A 123 -7.22 -20.73 -25.23
CA ARG A 123 -8.56 -20.45 -24.71
C ARG A 123 -9.38 -20.22 -25.97
N ARG A 124 -10.33 -21.12 -26.24
CA ARG A 124 -11.31 -20.93 -27.31
C ARG A 124 -11.83 -19.50 -27.15
N PRO A 125 -11.84 -18.67 -28.21
CA PRO A 125 -12.35 -17.33 -28.10
C PRO A 125 -13.74 -17.41 -27.48
N SER A 126 -13.95 -16.70 -26.37
CA SER A 126 -15.27 -16.58 -25.78
C SER A 126 -16.17 -16.02 -26.86
N ARG A 127 -17.22 -16.78 -27.20
CA ARG A 127 -18.27 -16.37 -28.13
C ARG A 127 -18.64 -14.91 -27.85
N ALA A 128 -18.63 -14.06 -28.87
CA ALA A 128 -18.94 -12.64 -28.74
C ALA A 128 -20.24 -12.43 -27.94
N PRO A 129 -20.37 -11.33 -27.17
CA PRO A 129 -21.58 -11.07 -26.41
C PRO A 129 -22.75 -11.01 -27.39
N ARG A 130 -23.78 -11.85 -27.20
CA ARG A 130 -25.04 -11.65 -27.91
C ARG A 130 -25.61 -10.33 -27.46
N THR A 131 -25.64 -9.33 -28.34
CA THR A 131 -26.43 -8.12 -28.16
C THR A 131 -27.90 -8.50 -28.35
N SER A 132 -28.52 -9.03 -27.31
CA SER A 132 -29.97 -9.02 -27.18
C SER A 132 -30.27 -8.52 -25.77
N LYS A 133 -30.86 -7.33 -25.69
CA LYS A 133 -31.42 -6.82 -24.43
C LYS A 133 -32.37 -7.90 -23.87
N PRO A 134 -32.24 -8.34 -22.61
CA PRO A 134 -33.27 -9.17 -22.03
C PRO A 134 -34.55 -8.33 -21.87
N GLU A 135 -35.67 -8.87 -22.32
CA GLU A 135 -37.00 -8.37 -21.96
C GLU A 135 -37.12 -8.37 -20.42
N PRO A 136 -37.73 -7.34 -19.81
CA PRO A 136 -37.88 -7.29 -18.36
C PRO A 136 -38.84 -8.39 -17.90
N ASP A 137 -38.33 -9.24 -17.00
CA ASP A 137 -39.08 -10.30 -16.33
C ASP A 137 -40.19 -9.64 -15.47
N PRO A 138 -41.48 -10.00 -15.65
CA PRO A 138 -42.60 -9.35 -14.95
C PRO A 138 -42.55 -9.49 -13.42
N GLN A 139 -41.63 -10.28 -12.87
CA GLN A 139 -41.55 -10.56 -11.43
C GLN A 139 -40.59 -9.62 -10.66
N THR A 140 -39.87 -8.74 -11.35
CA THR A 140 -38.92 -7.78 -10.72
C THR A 140 -39.42 -6.33 -10.61
N SER A 141 -40.65 -6.01 -11.03
CA SER A 141 -41.23 -4.66 -10.97
C SER A 141 -41.71 -4.21 -9.59
N LEU A 142 -41.49 -5.01 -8.54
CA LEU A 142 -42.09 -4.80 -7.21
C LEU A 142 -41.22 -3.99 -6.21
N LEU A 143 -40.15 -3.34 -6.66
CA LEU A 143 -39.23 -2.57 -5.79
C LEU A 143 -38.89 -1.16 -6.30
N ASP A 144 -39.64 -0.63 -7.27
CA ASP A 144 -39.55 0.79 -7.65
C ASP A 144 -40.46 1.62 -6.72
N PHE A 145 -39.94 1.96 -5.54
CA PHE A 145 -40.58 2.89 -4.62
C PHE A 145 -40.61 4.30 -5.23
N GLN A 146 -41.81 4.84 -5.36
CA GLN A 146 -42.11 6.19 -5.87
C GLN A 146 -41.34 7.28 -5.11
N ALA A 147 -40.47 8.01 -5.81
CA ALA A 147 -40.07 9.34 -5.39
C ALA A 147 -41.23 10.32 -5.63
N VAL A 148 -41.78 10.87 -4.55
CA VAL A 148 -42.83 11.92 -4.59
C VAL A 148 -42.17 13.26 -4.96
N PRO A 149 -42.64 13.99 -5.98
CA PRO A 149 -42.17 15.36 -6.24
C PRO A 149 -42.87 16.36 -5.32
N ALA A 150 -42.09 17.25 -4.70
CA ALA A 150 -42.59 18.38 -3.92
C ALA A 150 -43.21 19.44 -4.85
N GLY A 151 -44.50 19.75 -4.66
CA GLY A 151 -45.22 20.83 -5.35
C GLY A 151 -45.05 22.20 -4.66
N PRO A 152 -45.38 23.31 -5.36
CA PRO A 152 -45.06 24.67 -4.91
C PRO A 152 -46.07 25.20 -3.90
N LEU A 153 -45.60 25.95 -2.89
CA LEU A 153 -46.42 26.70 -1.93
C LEU A 153 -46.56 28.17 -2.37
N ASN A 154 -47.79 28.59 -2.63
CA ASN A 154 -48.31 29.96 -2.68
C ASN A 154 -49.76 29.83 -2.16
N ASP A 155 -50.39 30.68 -1.34
CA ASP A 155 -50.26 32.11 -1.08
C ASP A 155 -51.21 32.47 0.12
N LYS A 156 -51.02 33.66 0.70
CA LYS A 156 -51.93 34.51 1.52
C LYS A 156 -52.37 34.10 2.94
N GLY A 157 -51.85 34.89 3.89
CA GLY A 157 -52.68 35.91 4.56
C GLY A 157 -53.24 35.57 5.95
N GLY A 158 -52.83 36.33 6.97
CA GLY A 158 -53.54 36.37 8.26
C GLY A 158 -52.76 37.03 9.39
N LEU A 159 -52.80 38.37 9.45
CA LEU A 159 -52.48 39.14 10.65
C LEU A 159 -53.41 38.78 11.82
N LYS A 160 -52.87 38.65 13.04
CA LYS A 160 -53.30 39.36 14.28
C LYS A 160 -52.74 38.66 15.53
N GLY A 161 -52.26 39.46 16.48
CA GLY A 161 -51.96 39.06 17.86
C GLY A 161 -50.65 39.63 18.35
#